data_AF-A0AA40HZ93-F1
#
_entry.id   AF-A0AA40HZ93-F1
#
_cell.length_a   1.000
_cell.length_b   1.000
_cell.length_c   1.000
_cell.angle_alpha   90.00
_cell.angle_beta   90.00
_cell.angle_gamma   90.00
#
_symmetry.space_group_name_H-M   'P 1'
#
loop_
_entity.id
_entity.type
_entity.pdbx_description
1 polymer ?
#
loop_
_entity_poly.entity_id
_entity_poly.type
_entity_poly.pdbx_seq_one_letter_code
_entity_poly.pdbx_strand_id
1 'polypeptide(L)'
;MGVVSLPVASQLYLKNHRISTFKNWPTETEPDLAQCFFCFKELKGWEPDDNPIEEQKKHSSGYAFLPVKKQFEELILGEFLKLDKERAKNKVAKGANNKQKEYEEIAKKVHCAIE
;
A
#
# COMPACT_ATOMS: atom_id res chain seq x y z
N MET A 1 15.15 7.70 -28.77
CA MET A 1 13.86 7.92 -28.10
C MET A 1 14.10 7.83 -26.61
N GLY A 2 13.96 8.95 -25.89
CA GLY A 2 14.40 9.07 -24.50
C GLY A 2 13.51 8.28 -23.55
N VAL A 3 14.12 7.52 -22.64
CA VAL A 3 13.41 6.89 -21.53
C VAL A 3 12.84 8.00 -20.66
N VAL A 4 11.51 8.10 -20.56
CA VAL A 4 10.86 9.02 -19.63
C VAL A 4 11.20 8.56 -18.22
N SER A 5 12.13 9.26 -17.55
CA SER A 5 12.50 8.97 -16.17
C SER A 5 11.48 9.60 -15.22
N LEU A 6 10.54 8.78 -14.76
CA LEU A 6 9.64 9.19 -13.67
C LEU A 6 10.43 9.33 -12.35
N PRO A 7 10.03 10.24 -11.46
CA PRO A 7 10.51 10.26 -10.08
C PRO A 7 10.32 8.89 -9.43
N VAL A 8 11.26 8.47 -8.58
CA VAL A 8 11.27 7.13 -7.94
C VAL A 8 9.93 6.80 -7.28
N ALA A 9 9.30 7.76 -6.60
CA ALA A 9 8.00 7.57 -5.94
C ALA A 9 6.86 7.28 -6.93
N SER A 10 6.97 7.79 -8.16
CA SER A 10 5.99 7.65 -9.25
C SER A 10 6.25 6.42 -10.12
N GLN A 11 7.46 5.83 -10.07
CA GLN A 11 7.78 4.61 -10.82
C GLN A 11 6.88 3.43 -10.39
N LEU A 12 6.44 3.39 -9.13
CA LEU A 12 5.50 2.38 -8.61
C LEU A 12 4.12 2.37 -9.30
N TYR A 13 3.78 3.39 -10.09
CA TYR A 13 2.55 3.37 -10.87
C TYR A 13 2.69 2.58 -12.19
N LEU A 14 3.91 2.33 -12.65
CA LEU A 14 4.18 1.45 -13.80
C LEU A 14 4.03 -0.02 -13.38
N LYS A 15 3.25 -0.80 -14.12
CA LYS A 15 3.00 -2.22 -13.83
C LYS A 15 4.31 -3.02 -13.78
N ASN A 16 5.24 -2.76 -14.70
CA ASN A 16 6.54 -3.44 -14.77
C ASN A 16 7.40 -3.14 -13.54
N HIS A 17 7.39 -1.90 -13.05
CA HIS A 17 8.13 -1.53 -11.85
C HIS A 17 7.51 -2.15 -10.60
N ARG A 18 6.17 -2.28 -10.52
CA ARG A 18 5.53 -3.04 -9.43
C ARG A 18 5.98 -4.49 -9.44
N ILE A 19 5.89 -5.17 -10.58
CA ILE A 19 6.28 -6.59 -10.69
C ILE A 19 7.77 -6.79 -10.39
N SER A 20 8.64 -5.88 -10.82
CA SER A 20 10.08 -5.99 -10.54
C SER A 20 10.44 -5.66 -9.09
N THR A 21 9.69 -4.77 -8.43
CA THR A 21 9.88 -4.45 -7.00
C THR A 21 9.17 -5.43 -6.07
N PHE A 22 8.18 -6.20 -6.56
CA PHE A 22 7.64 -7.38 -5.87
C PHE A 22 8.69 -8.46 -5.60
N LYS A 23 9.81 -8.44 -6.34
CA LYS A 23 10.88 -9.45 -6.22
C LYS A 23 11.69 -9.36 -4.92
N ASN A 24 11.48 -8.35 -4.08
CA ASN A 24 12.10 -8.22 -2.76
C ASN A 24 11.05 -7.85 -1.71
N TRP A 25 10.31 -8.82 -1.15
CA TRP A 25 9.97 -8.79 0.30
C TRP A 25 9.26 -10.07 0.80
N PRO A 26 10.03 -11.05 1.27
CA PRO A 26 9.77 -11.68 2.56
C PRO A 26 10.83 -11.24 3.57
N THR A 27 10.44 -10.68 4.72
CA THR A 27 11.33 -10.72 5.88
C THR A 27 11.45 -12.17 6.34
N GLU A 28 12.62 -12.61 6.83
CA GLU A 28 12.77 -13.97 7.39
C GLU A 28 11.67 -14.32 8.42
N THR A 29 11.11 -13.30 9.07
CA THR A 29 10.05 -13.41 10.07
C THR A 29 8.63 -13.48 9.52
N GLU A 30 8.35 -12.96 8.31
CA GLU A 30 7.00 -12.93 7.72
C GLU A 30 7.10 -13.12 6.19
N PRO A 31 7.27 -14.37 5.73
CA PRO A 31 7.58 -14.67 4.34
C PRO A 31 6.42 -14.50 3.36
N ASP A 32 5.21 -14.31 3.87
CA ASP A 32 3.97 -14.19 3.13
C ASP A 32 3.34 -12.78 3.24
N LEU A 33 4.05 -11.81 3.82
CA LEU A 33 3.53 -10.46 3.99
C LEU A 33 3.53 -9.69 2.68
N ALA A 34 2.35 -9.45 2.12
CA ALA A 34 2.14 -8.59 0.97
C ALA A 34 1.59 -7.22 1.39
N GLN A 35 2.14 -6.14 0.83
CA GLN A 35 1.64 -4.78 1.06
C GLN A 35 1.17 -4.11 -0.24
N CYS A 36 -0.01 -3.51 -0.20
CA CYS A 36 -0.52 -2.72 -1.32
C CYS A 36 0.28 -1.42 -1.52
N PHE A 37 0.80 -1.17 -2.72
CA PHE A 37 1.56 0.06 -3.00
C PHE A 37 0.75 1.37 -2.91
N PHE A 38 -0.59 1.28 -2.97
CA PHE A 38 -1.50 2.44 -3.03
C PHE A 38 -2.19 2.72 -1.69
N CYS A 39 -2.79 1.70 -1.07
CA CYS A 39 -3.48 1.87 0.21
C CYS A 39 -2.62 1.46 1.42
N PHE A 40 -1.45 0.87 1.19
CA PHE A 40 -0.50 0.43 2.22
C PHE A 40 -1.05 -0.61 3.20
N LYS A 41 -2.17 -1.25 2.90
CA LYS A 41 -2.70 -2.39 3.64
C LYS A 41 -1.74 -3.58 3.50
N GLU A 42 -1.44 -4.20 4.63
CA GLU A 42 -0.67 -5.44 4.73
C GLU A 42 -1.63 -6.62 4.86
N LEU A 43 -1.35 -7.68 4.10
CA LEU A 43 -2.07 -8.95 4.10
C LEU A 43 -1.05 -10.08 4.19
N LYS A 44 -1.36 -11.09 4.99
CA LYS A 44 -0.55 -12.29 5.22
C LYS A 44 -1.46 -13.52 5.29
N GLY A 45 -0.88 -14.70 5.28
CA GLY A 45 -1.58 -15.97 5.25
C GLY A 45 -2.15 -16.30 3.88
N TRP A 46 -1.41 -16.03 2.81
CA TRP A 46 -1.87 -16.28 1.44
C TRP A 46 -1.94 -17.77 1.13
N GLU A 47 -3.08 -18.20 0.61
CA GLU A 47 -3.28 -19.54 0.06
C GLU A 47 -3.06 -19.53 -1.46
N PRO A 48 -2.69 -20.67 -2.07
CA PRO A 48 -2.44 -20.76 -3.51
C PRO A 48 -3.64 -20.34 -4.38
N ASP A 49 -4.85 -20.50 -3.85
CA ASP A 49 -6.11 -20.23 -4.56
C ASP A 49 -6.65 -18.81 -4.30
N ASP A 50 -5.98 -18.01 -3.46
CA ASP A 50 -6.42 -16.66 -3.14
C ASP A 50 -6.34 -15.74 -4.36
N ASN A 51 -7.40 -14.98 -4.60
CA ASN A 51 -7.40 -13.94 -5.61
C ASN A 51 -6.92 -12.61 -5.00
N PRO A 52 -5.76 -12.05 -5.44
CA PRO A 52 -5.20 -10.84 -4.84
C PRO A 52 -6.12 -9.62 -4.94
N ILE A 53 -6.97 -9.55 -5.97
CA ILE A 53 -7.89 -8.43 -6.17
C ILE A 53 -9.07 -8.54 -5.20
N GLU A 54 -9.58 -9.74 -4.97
CA GLU A 54 -10.72 -9.98 -4.07
C GLU A 54 -10.32 -9.77 -2.61
N GLU A 55 -9.18 -10.34 -2.20
CA GLU A 55 -8.64 -10.13 -0.85
C GLU A 55 -8.36 -8.65 -0.58
N GLN A 56 -7.81 -7.94 -1.56
CA GLN A 56 -7.60 -6.51 -1.43
C GLN A 56 -8.91 -5.70 -1.29
N LYS A 57 -10.00 -6.08 -1.98
CA LYS A 57 -11.32 -5.45 -1.85
C LYS A 57 -11.94 -5.70 -0.48
N LYS A 58 -11.85 -6.95 -0.02
CA LYS A 58 -12.37 -7.40 1.28
C LYS A 58 -11.69 -6.68 2.44
N HIS A 59 -10.39 -6.44 2.33
CA HIS A 59 -9.59 -5.86 3.41
C HIS A 59 -9.29 -4.36 3.26
N SER A 60 -9.73 -3.70 2.17
CA SER A 60 -9.59 -2.25 1.98
C SER A 60 -10.78 -1.66 1.23
N SER A 61 -11.70 -1.05 1.98
CA SER A 61 -12.87 -0.33 1.45
C SER A 61 -12.52 0.91 0.61
N GLY A 62 -11.27 1.39 0.67
CA GLY A 62 -10.78 2.59 -0.02
C GLY A 62 -10.00 2.32 -1.31
N TYR A 63 -10.26 1.21 -2.01
CA TYR A 63 -9.51 0.88 -3.24
C TYR A 63 -9.95 1.77 -4.42
N ALA A 64 -9.48 3.02 -4.44
CA ALA A 64 -9.65 3.97 -5.54
C ALA A 64 -8.83 3.58 -6.79
N PHE A 65 -8.02 2.52 -6.73
CA PHE A 65 -7.18 2.07 -7.83
C PHE A 65 -7.87 1.05 -8.78
N LEU A 66 -8.98 0.41 -8.38
CA LEU A 66 -9.71 -0.60 -9.17
C LEU A 66 -10.46 0.03 -10.34
N PRO A 67 -11.03 1.25 -10.20
CA PRO A 67 -11.65 1.94 -11.32
C PRO A 67 -10.67 2.37 -12.41
N VAL A 68 -9.35 2.34 -12.15
CA VAL A 68 -8.32 2.72 -13.13
C VAL A 68 -8.14 1.58 -14.13
N LYS A 69 -9.07 1.47 -15.07
CA LYS A 69 -9.02 0.52 -16.20
C LYS A 69 -7.99 0.91 -17.27
N LYS A 70 -7.53 2.15 -17.24
CA LYS A 70 -6.51 2.71 -18.14
C LYS A 70 -5.13 2.25 -17.72
N GLN A 71 -4.26 1.95 -18.68
CA GLN A 71 -2.83 1.80 -18.39
C GLN A 71 -2.29 3.13 -17.85
N PHE A 72 -1.22 3.09 -17.05
CA PHE A 72 -0.65 4.32 -16.49
C PHE A 72 -0.26 5.32 -17.59
N GLU A 73 0.21 4.78 -18.70
CA GLU A 73 0.63 5.48 -19.91
C GLU A 73 -0.53 6.21 -20.62
N GLU A 74 -1.79 5.88 -20.27
CA GLU A 74 -3.01 6.48 -20.83
C GLU A 74 -3.66 7.50 -19.88
N LEU A 75 -3.10 7.70 -18.68
CA LEU A 75 -3.62 8.66 -17.72
C LEU A 75 -3.25 10.09 -18.11
N ILE A 76 -4.25 10.96 -18.13
CA ILE A 76 -4.01 12.41 -18.25
C ILE A 76 -3.40 12.90 -16.93
N LEU A 77 -2.51 13.91 -16.97
CA LEU A 77 -1.86 14.48 -15.79
C LEU A 77 -2.83 14.77 -14.63
N GLY A 78 -4.02 15.30 -14.93
CA GLY A 78 -5.05 15.58 -13.92
C GLY A 78 -5.62 14.32 -13.27
N GLU A 79 -5.72 13.19 -13.99
CA GLU A 79 -6.11 11.89 -13.44
C GLU A 79 -4.99 11.34 -12.54
N PHE A 80 -3.74 11.44 -12.99
CA PHE A 80 -2.57 11.05 -12.21
C PHE A 80 -2.48 11.79 -10.87
N LEU A 81 -2.58 13.13 -10.89
CA LEU A 81 -2.48 13.94 -9.67
C LEU A 81 -3.61 13.62 -8.67
N LYS A 82 -4.80 13.27 -9.15
CA LYS A 82 -5.88 12.80 -8.27
C LYS A 82 -5.51 11.48 -7.59
N LEU A 83 -4.97 10.53 -8.33
CA LEU A 83 -4.53 9.25 -7.76
C LEU A 83 -3.39 9.43 -6.76
N ASP A 84 -2.41 10.27 -7.07
CA ASP A 84 -1.27 10.49 -6.19
C ASP A 84 -1.65 11.24 -4.90
N LYS A 85 -2.59 12.17 -5.00
CA LYS A 85 -3.21 12.80 -3.82
C LYS A 85 -3.88 11.77 -2.90
N GLU A 86 -4.65 10.83 -3.46
CA GLU A 86 -5.29 9.78 -2.66
C GLU A 86 -4.26 8.81 -2.05
N ARG A 87 -3.23 8.44 -2.79
CA ARG A 87 -2.12 7.63 -2.25
C ARG A 87 -1.41 8.33 -1.10
N ALA A 88 -1.15 9.64 -1.22
CA ALA A 88 -0.53 10.42 -0.16
C ALA A 88 -1.39 10.44 1.12
N LYS A 89 -2.71 10.63 0.98
CA LYS A 89 -3.65 10.53 2.11
C LYS A 89 -3.59 9.15 2.77
N ASN A 90 -3.59 8.08 1.99
CA ASN A 90 -3.49 6.70 2.52
C ASN A 90 -2.19 6.50 3.32
N LYS A 91 -1.07 7.03 2.82
CA LYS A 91 0.23 6.97 3.51
C LYS A 91 0.18 7.68 4.87
N VAL A 92 -0.40 8.88 4.90
CA VAL A 92 -0.57 9.66 6.13
C VAL A 92 -1.49 8.93 7.11
N ALA A 93 -2.62 8.40 6.64
CA ALA A 93 -3.57 7.66 7.47
C ALA A 93 -2.94 6.41 8.10
N LYS A 94 -2.16 5.63 7.33
CA LYS A 94 -1.41 4.49 7.88
C LYS A 94 -0.43 4.94 8.98
N GLY A 95 0.32 6.00 8.72
CA GLY A 95 1.26 6.56 9.70
C GLY A 95 0.58 6.99 11.00
N ALA A 96 -0.57 7.65 10.90
CA ALA A 96 -1.37 8.06 12.06
C ALA A 96 -1.88 6.86 12.86
N ASN A 97 -2.44 5.85 12.18
CA ASN A 97 -2.94 4.63 12.83
C ASN A 97 -1.83 3.85 13.56
N ASN A 98 -0.63 3.78 12.98
CA ASN A 98 0.51 3.12 13.62
C ASN A 98 0.93 3.84 14.91
N LYS A 99 1.01 5.18 14.88
CA LYS A 99 1.30 5.97 16.08
C LYS A 99 0.21 5.83 17.13
N GLN A 100 -1.06 5.82 16.73
CA GLN A 100 -2.18 5.60 17.65
C GLN A 100 -2.01 4.28 18.41
N LYS A 101 -1.74 3.17 17.70
CA LYS A 101 -1.49 1.87 18.33
C LYS A 101 -0.30 1.90 19.29
N GLU A 102 0.79 2.56 18.91
CA GLU A 102 1.96 2.73 19.79
C GLU A 102 1.58 3.45 21.08
N TYR A 103 0.84 4.56 20.99
CA TYR A 103 0.35 5.29 22.16
C TYR A 103 -0.64 4.46 23.00
N GLU A 104 -1.52 3.68 22.39
CA GLU A 104 -2.44 2.77 23.09
C GLU A 104 -1.67 1.71 23.89
N GLU A 105 -0.61 1.12 23.32
CA GLU A 105 0.24 0.15 24.01
C GLU A 105 1.03 0.79 25.16
N ILE A 106 1.52 2.02 24.98
CA ILE A 106 2.16 2.78 26.05
C ILE A 106 1.15 3.04 27.18
N ALA A 107 -0.06 3.48 26.85
CA ALA A 107 -1.11 3.77 27.83
C ALA A 107 -1.48 2.52 28.65
N LYS A 108 -1.60 1.35 28.02
CA LYS A 108 -1.84 0.07 28.72
C LYS A 108 -0.71 -0.25 29.72
N LYS A 109 0.55 -0.10 29.30
CA LYS A 109 1.71 -0.37 30.18
C LYS A 109 1.75 0.56 31.38
N VAL A 110 1.44 1.85 31.17
CA VAL A 110 1.37 2.83 32.27
C VAL A 110 0.24 2.47 33.22
N HIS A 111 -0.93 2.08 32.72
CA HIS A 111 -2.07 1.69 33.55
C HIS A 111 -1.75 0.47 34.42
N CYS A 112 -1.19 -0.60 33.85
CA CYS A 112 -0.80 -1.80 34.59
C CYS A 112 0.30 -1.57 35.64
N ALA A 113 1.06 -0.47 35.55
CA ALA A 113 2.12 -0.15 36.50
C ALA A 113 1.64 0.68 37.70
N ILE A 114 0.41 1.21 37.63
CA ILE A 114 -0.22 2.01 38.70
C ILE A 114 -1.10 1.12 39.60
N GLU A 115 -1.56 -0.03 39.09
CA GLU A 115 -2.25 -1.08 39.85
C GLU A 115 -1.27 -1.98 40.62
#